data_AF-A0AB39SCC1-F1
#
_entry.id   AF-A0AB39SCC1-F1
#
_cell.length_a   1.000
_cell.length_b   1.000
_cell.length_c   1.000
_cell.angle_alpha   90.00
_cell.angle_beta   90.00
_cell.angle_gamma   90.00
#
_symmetry.space_group_name_H-M   'P 1'
#
loop_
_entity.id
_entity.type
_entity.pdbx_description
1 polymer ?
#
loop_
_entity_poly.entity_id
_entity_poly.type
_entity_poly.pdbx_seq_one_letter_code
_entity_poly.pdbx_strand_id
1 'polypeptide(L)' 'MSASERRDVPVAPPVPGGVAGVSMRELLAACAAADAVSLPPRVPPAEVAVVEEPRKAA' A
#
# COMPACT_ATOMS: atom_id res chain seq x y z
N MET A 1 1.36 16.96 -26.31
CA MET A 1 2.72 16.46 -25.96
C MET A 1 2.52 15.10 -25.30
N SER A 2 3.00 14.03 -25.92
CA SER A 2 2.68 12.64 -25.53
C SER A 2 3.50 12.19 -24.32
N ALA A 3 2.82 11.74 -23.25
CA ALA A 3 3.40 11.34 -21.97
C ALA A 3 3.88 9.87 -21.93
N SER A 4 4.54 9.38 -23.00
CA SER A 4 5.05 8.00 -23.04
C SER A 4 6.54 7.87 -23.37
N GLU A 5 7.30 8.95 -23.26
CA GLU A 5 8.74 8.91 -23.50
C GLU A 5 9.52 8.65 -22.20
N ARG A 6 9.39 7.44 -21.64
CA ARG A 6 10.36 6.89 -20.69
C ARG A 6 10.42 5.37 -20.85
N ARG A 7 11.05 4.92 -21.93
CA ARG A 7 11.54 3.53 -22.05
C ARG A 7 13.00 3.45 -22.45
N ASP A 8 13.78 4.46 -22.06
CA ASP A 8 15.24 4.39 -22.08
C ASP A 8 15.71 4.36 -20.62
N VAL A 9 15.51 3.22 -19.96
CA VAL A 9 16.24 2.92 -18.73
C VAL A 9 17.49 2.19 -19.20
N PRO A 10 18.68 2.80 -19.14
CA PRO A 10 19.90 2.03 -19.36
C PRO A 10 19.92 0.91 -18.31
N VAL A 11 19.84 -0.34 -18.77
CA VAL A 11 20.07 -1.52 -17.91
C VAL A 11 21.52 -1.43 -17.47
N ALA A 12 21.74 -0.85 -16.28
CA ALA A 12 23.04 -0.88 -15.65
C ALA A 12 23.42 -2.35 -15.41
N PRO A 13 24.65 -2.77 -15.72
CA PRO A 13 25.09 -4.13 -15.45
C PRO A 13 24.93 -4.42 -13.95
N PRO A 14 24.49 -5.63 -13.56
CA PRO A 14 24.34 -5.98 -12.15
C PRO A 14 25.69 -5.81 -11.45
N VAL A 15 25.77 -4.83 -10.56
CA VAL A 15 26.98 -4.56 -9.78
C VAL A 15 27.15 -5.71 -8.77
N PRO A 16 28.26 -6.45 -8.76
CA PRO A 16 28.48 -7.49 -7.75
C PRO A 16 28.51 -6.83 -6.37
N GLY A 17 27.53 -7.13 -5.52
CA GLY A 17 27.37 -6.54 -4.18
C GLY A 17 26.46 -5.31 -4.11
N GLY A 18 25.82 -4.90 -5.21
CA GLY A 18 24.79 -3.85 -5.18
C GLY A 18 23.46 -4.38 -4.64
N VAL A 19 22.84 -3.66 -3.69
CA VAL A 19 21.46 -3.94 -3.29
C VAL A 19 20.58 -3.78 -4.53
N ALA A 20 19.86 -4.84 -4.92
CA ALA A 20 18.89 -4.73 -6.01
C ALA A 20 17.95 -3.56 -5.71
N GLY A 21 17.74 -2.68 -6.70
CA GLY A 21 16.83 -1.55 -6.52
C GLY A 21 15.45 -2.06 -6.11
N VAL A 22 14.89 -1.48 -5.04
CA VAL A 22 13.53 -1.80 -4.62
C VAL A 22 12.53 -1.13 -5.56
N SER A 23 11.47 -1.85 -5.93
CA SER A 23 10.38 -1.22 -6.67
C SER A 23 9.62 -0.26 -5.73
N MET A 24 8.97 0.76 -6.30
CA MET A 24 8.11 1.66 -5.53
C MET A 24 7.04 0.89 -4.73
N ARG A 25 6.55 -0.23 -5.28
CA ARG A 25 5.59 -1.10 -4.60
C ARG A 25 6.19 -1.74 -3.34
N GLU A 26 7.42 -2.25 -3.43
CA GLU A 26 8.11 -2.84 -2.26
C GLU A 26 8.35 -1.79 -1.18
N LEU A 27 8.71 -0.56 -1.58
CA LEU A 27 8.87 0.55 -0.63
C LEU A 27 7.55 0.87 0.10
N LEU A 28 6.44 0.98 -0.63
CA LEU A 28 5.12 1.25 -0.04
C LEU A 28 4.64 0.10 0.86
N ALA A 29 4.89 -1.15 0.47
CA ALA A 29 4.58 -2.31 1.29
C ALA A 29 5.39 -2.31 2.60
N ALA A 30 6.67 -1.95 2.54
CA ALA A 30 7.51 -1.80 3.73
C ALA A 30 7.00 -0.70 4.67
N CYS A 31 6.54 0.44 4.14
CA CYS A 31 5.94 1.51 4.95
C CYS A 31 4.68 1.01 5.68
N ALA A 32 3.75 0.36 4.98
CA ALA A 32 2.53 -0.18 5.60
C ALA A 32 2.82 -1.25 6.66
N ALA A 33 3.85 -2.08 6.44
CA ALA A 33 4.29 -3.06 7.42
C ALA A 33 4.89 -2.39 8.67
N ALA A 34 5.69 -1.33 8.50
CA ALA A 34 6.26 -0.57 9.62
C ALA A 34 5.17 0.08 10.50
N ASP A 35 4.12 0.60 9.88
CA ASP A 35 2.95 1.13 10.59
C ASP A 35 2.26 0.04 11.42
N ALA A 36 2.07 -1.15 10.84
CA ALA A 36 1.42 -2.28 11.52
C ALA A 36 2.24 -2.79 12.72
N VAL A 37 3.57 -2.81 12.64
CA VAL A 37 4.47 -3.20 13.74
C VAL A 37 4.47 -2.18 14.88
N SER A 38 4.35 -0.89 14.53
CA SER A 38 4.35 0.21 15.51
C SER A 38 3.02 0.35 16.25
N LEU A 39 1.98 -0.31 15.76
CA LEU A 39 0.66 -0.29 16.38
C LEU A 39 0.47 -1.55 17.23
N PRO A 40 -0.07 -1.43 18.45
CA PRO A 40 -0.53 -2.60 19.18
C PRO A 40 -1.61 -3.31 18.35
N PRO A 41 -1.73 -4.65 18.44
CA PRO A 41 -2.73 -5.40 17.70
C PRO A 41 -4.12 -4.83 17.97
N ARG A 42 -4.78 -4.35 16.92
CA ARG A 42 -6.14 -3.84 17.02
C ARG A 42 -7.08 -5.03 17.19
N VAL A 43 -7.87 -5.02 18.26
CA VAL A 43 -9.04 -5.88 18.37
C VAL A 43 -9.97 -5.51 17.21
N PRO A 44 -10.38 -6.46 16.34
CA PRO A 44 -11.33 -6.15 15.29
C PRO A 44 -12.58 -5.54 15.93
N PRO A 45 -13.13 -4.43 15.40
CA PRO A 45 -14.35 -3.89 15.95
C PRO A 45 -15.42 -4.98 15.89
N ALA A 46 -16.06 -5.27 17.03
CA ALA A 46 -17.24 -6.12 17.04
C ALA A 46 -18.20 -5.56 15.99
N GLU A 47 -18.72 -6.39 15.11
CA GLU A 47 -19.71 -5.98 14.10
C GLU A 47 -20.87 -5.31 14.83
N VAL A 48 -20.87 -3.97 14.86
CA VAL A 48 -22.03 -3.21 15.26
C VAL A 48 -23.02 -3.40 14.13
N ALA A 49 -23.93 -4.35 14.32
CA ALA A 49 -25.07 -4.55 13.46
C ALA A 49 -25.69 -3.18 13.18
N VAL A 50 -25.62 -2.73 11.93
CA VAL A 50 -26.27 -1.52 11.48
C VAL A 50 -27.76 -1.80 11.58
N VAL A 51 -28.37 -1.40 12.69
CA VAL A 51 -29.83 -1.42 12.83
C VAL A 51 -30.33 -0.28 11.95
N GLU A 52 -30.64 -0.59 10.69
CA GLU A 52 -31.41 0.29 9.81
C GLU A 52 -32.75 0.61 10.51
N GLU A 53 -32.88 1.87 10.93
CA GLU A 53 -34.09 2.36 11.60
C GLU A 53 -35.23 2.47 10.59
N PRO A 54 -36.41 1.85 10.84
CA PRO A 54 -37.49 1.85 9.87
C PRO A 54 -38.05 3.26 9.71
N ARG A 55 -37.83 3.84 8.53
CA ARG A 55 -38.38 5.14 8.10
C ARG A 55 -39.91 5.11 8.23
N LYS A 56 -40.46 5.75 9.27
CA LYS A 56 -41.90 6.02 9.35
C LYS A 56 -42.26 7.03 8.25
N ALA A 57 -43.04 6.58 7.27
CA ALA A 57 -43.87 7.46 6.46
C ALA A 57 -45.07 7.91 7.31
N ALA A 58 -45.27 9.22 7.42
CA ALA A 58 -46.47 9.87 7.92
C ALA A 58 -47.10 10.66 6.77
#